data_AF-A0A4S3KFQ9-F1
#
_entry.id   AF-A0A4S3KFQ9-F1
#
_cell.length_a   1.000
_cell.length_b   1.000
_cell.length_c   1.000
_cell.angle_alpha   90.00
_cell.angle_beta   90.00
_cell.angle_gamma   90.00
#
_symmetry.space_group_name_H-M   'P 1'
#
loop_
_entity.id
_entity.type
_entity.pdbx_description
1 polymer ?
#
loop_
_entity_poly.entity_id
_entity_poly.type
_entity_poly.pdbx_seq_one_letter_code
_entity_poly.pdbx_strand_id
1 'polypeptide(L)' 'MSTPKPQSTIMLCDPDLQKVLPALRRAAHIARELALRTGTPCHVWLDGKMVNIGAPLPAKPAATK' A
#
# COMPACT_ATOMS: atom_id res chain seq x y z
N MET A 1 30.45 -14.57 -4.53
CA MET A 1 29.20 -15.35 -4.66
C MET A 1 28.37 -15.11 -3.41
N SER A 2 27.52 -14.08 -3.40
CA SER A 2 26.72 -13.73 -2.21
C SER A 2 25.34 -14.39 -2.33
N THR A 3 25.08 -15.39 -1.49
CA THR A 3 23.78 -16.09 -1.43
C THR A 3 22.72 -15.20 -0.77
N PRO A 4 21.47 -15.16 -1.28
CA PRO A 4 20.40 -14.43 -0.62
C PRO A 4 19.96 -15.17 0.66
N LYS A 5 19.94 -14.44 1.78
CA LYS A 5 19.52 -14.94 3.10
C LYS A 5 18.00 -15.25 3.07
N PRO A 6 17.53 -16.39 3.61
CA PRO A 6 16.11 -16.68 3.68
C PRO A 6 15.42 -15.62 4.54
N GLN A 7 14.41 -14.96 3.98
CA GLN A 7 13.55 -14.02 4.70
C GLN A 7 12.89 -14.79 5.84
N SER A 8 13.32 -14.50 7.07
CA SER A 8 12.69 -15.05 8.26
C SER A 8 11.22 -14.61 8.26
N THR A 9 10.31 -15.54 8.12
CA THR A 9 8.90 -15.35 8.47
C THR A 9 8.87 -14.88 9.91
N ILE A 10 8.74 -13.57 10.13
CA ILE A 10 8.60 -12.99 11.46
C ILE A 10 7.24 -13.47 11.98
N MET A 11 7.25 -14.60 12.67
CA MET A 11 6.18 -14.99 13.57
C MET A 11 6.20 -13.96 14.69
N LEU A 12 5.44 -12.88 14.49
CA LEU A 12 5.27 -11.77 15.41
C LEU A 12 4.50 -12.29 16.63
N CYS A 13 5.18 -13.06 17.47
CA CYS A 13 4.64 -13.71 18.66
C CYS A 13 4.57 -12.74 19.86
N ASP A 14 4.74 -11.44 19.58
CA ASP A 14 4.62 -10.37 20.56
C ASP A 14 3.13 -9.93 20.61
N PRO A 15 2.46 -10.10 21.76
CA PRO A 15 1.04 -9.77 21.92
C PRO A 15 0.71 -8.28 21.69
N ASP A 16 1.66 -7.38 21.93
CA ASP A 16 1.48 -5.94 21.65
C ASP A 16 1.53 -5.66 20.15
N LEU A 17 2.36 -6.43 19.42
CA LEU A 17 2.52 -6.26 17.98
C LEU A 17 1.44 -6.99 17.15
N GLN A 18 0.68 -7.93 17.74
CA GLN A 18 -0.42 -8.62 17.06
C GLN A 18 -1.48 -7.67 16.49
N LYS A 19 -1.71 -6.53 17.16
CA LYS A 19 -2.71 -5.53 16.74
C LYS A 19 -2.15 -4.49 15.77
N VAL A 20 -0.84 -4.46 15.54
CA VAL A 20 -0.19 -3.44 14.70
C VAL A 20 -0.59 -3.59 13.25
N LEU A 21 -0.48 -4.79 12.67
CA LEU A 21 -0.89 -5.04 11.28
C LEU A 21 -2.35 -4.67 10.99
N PRO A 22 -3.35 -5.10 11.78
CA PRO A 22 -4.73 -4.68 11.55
C PRO A 22 -4.97 -3.19 11.81
N ALA A 23 -4.23 -2.54 12.72
CA ALA A 23 -4.29 -1.09 12.88
C ALA A 23 -3.72 -0.36 11.65
N LEU A 24 -2.56 -0.80 11.14
CA LEU A 24 -1.92 -0.23 9.96
C LEU A 24 -2.79 -0.37 8.71
N ARG A 25 -3.43 -1.52 8.51
CA ARG A 25 -4.38 -1.73 7.40
C ARG A 25 -5.55 -0.76 7.45
N ARG A 26 -6.12 -0.53 8.64
CA ARG A 26 -7.21 0.44 8.83
C ARG A 26 -6.75 1.87 8.54
N ALA A 27 -5.59 2.26 9.04
CA ALA A 27 -5.03 3.59 8.78
C ALA A 27 -4.78 3.81 7.28
N ALA A 28 -4.21 2.82 6.58
CA ALA A 28 -3.98 2.87 5.14
C ALA A 28 -5.30 3.01 4.35
N HIS A 29 -6.35 2.30 4.76
CA HIS A 29 -7.68 2.42 4.14
C HIS A 29 -8.24 3.84 4.25
N ILE A 30 -8.24 4.39 5.47
CA ILE A 30 -8.76 5.74 5.74
C ILE A 30 -7.95 6.80 4.97
N ALA A 31 -6.61 6.67 4.95
CA ALA A 31 -5.75 7.59 4.23
C ALA A 31 -6.05 7.60 2.72
N ARG A 32 -6.29 6.41 2.13
CA ARG A 32 -6.68 6.27 0.73
C ARG A 32 -8.04 6.92 0.46
N GLU A 33 -9.04 6.64 1.29
CA GLU A 33 -10.37 7.25 1.13
C GLU A 33 -10.32 8.77 1.26
N LEU A 34 -9.56 9.29 2.22
CA LEU A 34 -9.37 10.71 2.39
C LEU A 34 -8.73 11.32 1.14
N ALA A 35 -7.64 10.74 0.66
CA ALA A 35 -6.94 11.17 -0.55
C ALA A 35 -7.85 11.23 -1.77
N LEU A 36 -8.70 10.22 -1.97
CA LEU A 36 -9.69 10.20 -3.06
C LEU A 36 -10.74 11.31 -2.91
N ARG A 37 -11.15 11.64 -1.68
CA ARG A 37 -12.16 12.66 -1.41
C ARG A 37 -11.63 14.09 -1.52
N THR A 38 -10.40 14.32 -1.08
CA THR A 38 -9.80 15.67 -1.02
C THR A 38 -8.93 15.98 -2.23
N GLY A 39 -8.68 14.99 -3.09
CA GLY A 39 -7.71 15.10 -4.18
C GLY A 39 -6.26 15.21 -3.67
N THR A 40 -6.01 14.85 -2.41
CA THR A 40 -4.67 14.84 -1.85
C THR A 40 -3.87 13.69 -2.44
N PRO A 41 -2.63 13.91 -2.92
CA PRO A 41 -1.80 12.83 -3.44
C PRO A 41 -1.50 11.79 -2.36
N CYS A 42 -1.64 10.51 -2.70
CA CYS A 42 -1.33 9.38 -1.82
C CYS A 42 -0.36 8.46 -2.54
N HIS A 43 0.91 8.49 -2.12
CA HIS A 43 1.97 7.74 -2.80
C HIS A 43 2.28 6.43 -2.07
N VAL A 44 2.45 5.36 -2.84
CA VAL A 44 2.90 4.05 -2.36
C VAL A 44 4.06 3.56 -3.21
N TRP A 45 4.94 2.75 -2.60
CA TRP A 45 6.01 2.09 -3.33
C TRP A 45 5.51 0.73 -3.81
N LEU A 46 5.44 0.54 -5.12
CA LEU A 46 4.93 -0.68 -5.76
C LEU A 46 5.86 -1.04 -6.91
N ASP A 47 6.38 -2.26 -6.92
CA ASP A 47 7.31 -2.78 -7.95
C ASP A 47 8.53 -1.86 -8.22
N GLY A 48 9.12 -1.33 -7.15
CA GLY A 48 10.30 -0.45 -7.26
C GLY A 48 10.00 0.96 -7.76
N LYS A 49 8.72 1.33 -7.88
CA LYS A 49 8.28 2.64 -8.36
C LYS A 49 7.35 3.32 -7.36
N MET A 50 7.38 4.65 -7.33
CA MET A 50 6.43 5.45 -6.58
C MET A 50 5.15 5.64 -7.40
N VAL A 51 4.01 5.21 -6.89
CA VAL A 51 2.71 5.27 -7.55
C VAL A 51 1.75 6.12 -6.72
N ASN A 52 1.09 7.09 -7.35
CA ASN A 52 0.02 7.85 -6.70
C ASN A 52 -1.31 7.09 -6.83
N ILE A 53 -1.84 6.61 -5.71
CA ILE A 53 -3.13 5.90 -5.60
C ILE A 53 -4.29 6.80 -5.15
N GLY A 54 -3.99 8.07 -4.83
CA GLY A 54 -4.97 9.08 -4.42
C GLY A 54 -5.50 9.93 -5.57
N ALA A 55 -4.84 9.89 -6.73
CA ALA A 55 -5.35 10.55 -7.93
C ALA A 55 -6.61 9.81 -8.44
N PRO A 56 -7.62 10.53 -8.97
CA PRO A 56 -8.67 9.91 -9.76
C PRO A 56 -8.02 9.07 -10.85
N LEU A 57 -8.39 7.78 -10.95
CA LEU A 57 -7.89 6.94 -12.04
C LEU A 57 -8.18 7.66 -13.36
N PRO A 58 -7.19 7.82 -14.27
CA PRO A 58 -7.50 8.28 -15.61
C PRO A 58 -8.54 7.31 -16.16
N ALA A 59 -9.71 7.84 -16.56
CA ALA A 59 -10.76 7.05 -17.16
C ALA A 59 -10.11 6.18 -18.26
N LYS A 60 -10.20 4.86 -18.10
CA LYS A 60 -9.68 3.91 -19.08
C LYS A 60 -10.18 4.37 -20.45
N PRO A 61 -9.29 4.67 -21.43
CA PRO A 61 -9.77 5.07 -22.74
C PRO A 61 -10.65 3.95 -23.25
N ALA A 62 -11.91 4.29 -23.55
CA ALA A 62 -12.86 3.36 -24.13
C ALA A 62 -12.21 2.77 -25.38
N ALA A 63 -12.04 1.45 -25.38
CA ALA A 63 -11.48 0.72 -26.51
C ALA A 63 -12.39 0.98 -27.73
N THR A 64 -11.96 1.85 -28.64
CA THR A 64 -12.59 2.04 -29.94
C THR A 64 -12.15 0.87 -30.81
N LYS A 65 -13.11 0.06 -31.25
CA LYS A 65 -12.94 -0.93 -32.31
C LYS A 65 -13.03 -0.26 -33.67
#